data_AF-A0A2Z3HDC3-F1
#
_entry.id   AF-A0A2Z3HDC3-F1
#
_cell.length_a   1.000
_cell.length_b   1.000
_cell.length_c   1.000
_cell.angle_alpha   90.00
_cell.angle_beta   90.00
_cell.angle_gamma   90.00
#
_symmetry.space_group_name_H-M   'P 1'
#
loop_
_entity.id
_entity.type
_entity.pdbx_description
1 polymer ?
#
loop_
_entity_poly.entity_id
_entity_poly.type
_entity_poly.pdbx_seq_one_letter_code
_entity_poly.pdbx_strand_id
1 'polypeptide(L)'
;MRDWETAVEVGRQFEAKQQTVLVRDIFGNPFRPVRFDMGWLTGAAVSLADAIYRGQAFERLPVLADALEASGCDDPSILAHCRSGAPHVRGCWAVDLVLGRR
;
A
#
# COMPACT_ATOMS: atom_id res chain seq x y z
N MET A 1 -31.37 22.96 -15.01
CA MET A 1 -30.87 21.81 -15.82
C MET A 1 -29.35 21.85 -16.05
N ARG A 2 -28.59 22.89 -15.65
CA ARG A 2 -27.11 22.93 -15.79
C ARG A 2 -26.34 22.44 -14.54
N ASP A 3 -27.04 22.31 -13.41
CA ASP A 3 -26.40 22.00 -12.12
C ASP A 3 -26.11 20.50 -11.94
N TRP A 4 -26.90 19.64 -12.60
CA TRP A 4 -26.72 18.19 -12.51
C TRP A 4 -25.55 17.68 -13.35
N GLU A 5 -25.32 18.23 -14.55
CA GLU A 5 -24.18 17.86 -15.40
C GLU A 5 -22.86 18.19 -14.71
N THR A 6 -22.78 19.37 -14.11
CA THR A 6 -21.62 19.82 -13.34
C THR A 6 -21.40 18.94 -12.10
N ALA A 7 -22.47 18.58 -11.37
CA ALA A 7 -22.37 17.69 -10.23
C ALA A 7 -21.89 16.27 -10.62
N VAL A 8 -22.35 15.75 -11.76
CA VAL A 8 -21.89 14.46 -12.30
C VAL A 8 -20.41 14.50 -12.66
N GLU A 9 -19.94 15.57 -13.31
CA GLU A 9 -18.53 15.70 -13.67
C GLU A 9 -17.63 15.80 -12.43
N VAL A 10 -18.01 16.60 -11.44
CA VAL A 10 -17.28 16.67 -10.15
C VAL A 10 -17.27 15.32 -9.44
N GLY A 11 -18.40 14.61 -9.44
CA GLY A 11 -18.49 13.26 -8.88
C GLY A 11 -17.55 12.27 -9.55
N ARG A 12 -17.50 12.26 -10.90
CA ARG A 12 -16.57 11.41 -11.67
C ARG A 12 -15.11 11.73 -11.38
N GLN A 13 -14.76 13.01 -11.28
CA GLN A 13 -13.40 13.42 -10.96
C GLN A 13 -12.99 13.01 -9.54
N PHE A 14 -13.91 13.07 -8.58
CA PHE A 14 -13.68 12.58 -7.23
C PHE A 14 -13.48 11.06 -7.22
N GLU A 15 -14.36 10.30 -7.88
CA GLU A 15 -14.26 8.86 -8.00
C GLU A 15 -12.94 8.43 -8.66
N ALA A 16 -12.57 9.04 -9.78
CA ALA A 16 -11.31 8.74 -10.48
C ALA A 16 -10.08 8.97 -9.60
N LYS A 17 -10.09 9.99 -8.74
CA LYS A 17 -9.01 10.22 -7.75
C LYS A 17 -8.97 9.11 -6.71
N GLN A 18 -10.11 8.69 -6.17
CA GLN A 18 -10.17 7.59 -5.19
C GLN A 18 -9.74 6.26 -5.82
N GLN A 19 -10.21 5.95 -7.03
CA GLN A 19 -9.80 4.77 -7.78
C GLN A 19 -8.29 4.77 -8.04
N THR A 20 -7.70 5.92 -8.39
CA THR A 20 -6.24 6.03 -8.57
C THR A 20 -5.47 5.68 -7.31
N VAL A 21 -5.95 6.11 -6.14
CA VAL A 21 -5.35 5.76 -4.84
C VAL A 21 -5.42 4.26 -4.61
N LEU A 22 -6.58 3.64 -4.80
CA LEU A 22 -6.77 2.19 -4.60
C LEU A 22 -5.95 1.36 -5.60
N VAL A 23 -5.89 1.76 -6.87
CA VAL A 23 -5.08 1.07 -7.88
C VAL A 23 -3.60 1.11 -7.52
N ARG A 24 -3.10 2.24 -7.01
CA ARG A 24 -1.71 2.36 -6.54
C ARG A 24 -1.46 1.56 -5.27
N ASP A 25 -2.45 1.43 -4.39
CA ASP A 25 -2.35 0.57 -3.21
C ASP A 25 -2.30 -0.92 -3.57
N ILE A 26 -3.07 -1.36 -4.55
CA ILE A 26 -3.12 -2.79 -4.92
C ILE A 26 -1.97 -3.20 -5.84
N PHE A 27 -1.60 -2.34 -6.79
CA PHE A 27 -0.64 -2.68 -7.83
C PHE A 27 0.71 -1.97 -7.70
N GLY A 28 0.85 -1.00 -6.79
CA GLY A 28 2.05 -0.17 -6.72
C GLY A 28 2.29 0.58 -8.04
N ASN A 29 3.55 0.77 -8.41
CA ASN A 29 3.94 1.37 -9.69
C ASN A 29 4.35 0.27 -10.69
N PRO A 30 3.52 -0.09 -11.69
CA PRO A 30 3.86 -1.14 -12.64
C PRO A 30 5.03 -0.78 -13.56
N PHE A 31 5.37 0.52 -13.68
CA PHE A 31 6.49 1.00 -14.49
C PHE A 31 7.80 1.10 -13.70
N ARG A 32 7.75 0.87 -12.38
CA ARG A 32 8.93 0.77 -11.52
C ARG A 32 8.75 -0.41 -10.58
N PRO A 33 8.93 -1.65 -11.07
CA PRO A 33 8.85 -2.84 -10.23
C PRO A 33 9.88 -2.77 -9.11
N VAL A 34 9.46 -3.07 -7.89
CA VAL A 34 10.37 -3.16 -6.74
C VAL A 34 11.05 -4.52 -6.75
N ARG A 35 12.37 -4.53 -6.57
CA ARG A 35 13.12 -5.75 -6.33
C ARG A 35 13.10 -6.02 -4.83
N PHE A 36 12.39 -7.06 -4.43
CA PHE A 36 12.22 -7.43 -3.04
C PHE A 36 13.34 -8.37 -2.60
N ASP A 37 14.04 -8.05 -1.51
CA ASP A 37 15.10 -8.89 -0.95
C ASP A 37 14.54 -9.81 0.15
N MET A 38 14.87 -11.10 0.07
CA MET A 38 14.49 -12.10 1.07
C MET A 38 15.13 -11.82 2.43
N GLY A 39 16.26 -11.11 2.48
CA GLY A 39 16.92 -10.65 3.71
C GLY A 39 16.05 -9.74 4.57
N TRP A 40 15.04 -9.08 3.99
CA TRP A 40 14.11 -8.22 4.71
C TRP A 40 12.98 -9.02 5.42
N LEU A 41 12.79 -10.30 5.09
CA LEU A 41 11.71 -11.16 5.61
C LEU A 41 12.06 -11.78 6.96
N THR A 42 12.35 -10.94 7.94
CA THR A 42 12.49 -11.42 9.32
C THR A 42 11.17 -11.98 9.84
N GLY A 43 11.22 -12.96 10.75
CA GLY A 43 10.02 -13.53 11.34
C GLY A 43 9.10 -12.49 12.00
N ALA A 44 9.69 -11.41 12.52
CA ALA A 44 8.96 -10.27 13.07
C ALA A 44 8.21 -9.47 11.98
N ALA A 45 8.88 -9.14 10.86
CA ALA A 45 8.25 -8.43 9.75
C ALA A 45 7.11 -9.24 9.13
N VAL A 46 7.33 -10.54 8.90
CA VAL A 46 6.31 -11.44 8.33
C VAL A 46 5.11 -11.59 9.27
N SER A 47 5.36 -11.82 10.57
CA SER A 47 4.27 -11.95 11.56
C SER A 47 3.47 -10.66 11.69
N LEU A 48 4.13 -9.51 11.64
CA LEU A 48 3.46 -8.21 11.66
C LEU A 48 2.61 -7.99 10.42
N ALA A 49 3.14 -8.30 9.23
CA ALA A 49 2.39 -8.21 7.98
C ALA A 49 1.15 -9.12 7.97
N ASP A 50 1.26 -10.35 8.47
CA ASP A 50 0.12 -11.28 8.54
C ASP A 50 -0.95 -10.79 9.52
N ALA A 51 -0.54 -10.25 10.67
CA ALA A 51 -1.45 -9.65 11.64
C ALA A 51 -2.18 -8.42 11.07
N ILE A 52 -1.46 -7.55 10.35
CA ILE A 52 -2.04 -6.40 9.63
C ILE A 52 -3.07 -6.89 8.62
N TYR A 53 -2.70 -7.85 7.77
CA TYR A 53 -3.57 -8.36 6.71
C TYR A 53 -4.85 -8.99 7.25
N ARG A 54 -4.73 -9.88 8.24
CA ARG A 54 -5.88 -10.60 8.83
C ARG A 54 -6.80 -9.67 9.62
N GLY A 55 -6.20 -8.77 10.39
CA GLY A 55 -6.93 -7.79 11.21
C GLY A 55 -7.43 -6.57 10.45
N GLN A 56 -7.02 -6.39 9.18
CA GLN A 56 -7.22 -5.16 8.40
C GLN A 56 -6.72 -3.91 9.13
N ALA A 57 -5.67 -4.08 9.94
CA ALA A 57 -5.08 -3.06 10.80
C ALA A 57 -4.02 -2.24 10.02
N PHE A 58 -4.42 -1.68 8.88
CA PHE A 58 -3.51 -1.02 7.95
C PHE A 58 -2.90 0.28 8.49
N GLU A 59 -3.50 0.88 9.51
CA GLU A 59 -2.92 1.99 10.27
C GLU A 59 -1.57 1.64 10.93
N ARG A 60 -1.24 0.34 11.04
CA ARG A 60 0.04 -0.14 11.57
C ARG A 60 1.12 -0.29 10.51
N LEU A 61 0.86 0.06 9.25
CA LEU A 61 1.85 0.01 8.16
C LEU A 61 3.13 0.82 8.43
N PRO A 62 3.10 1.99 9.10
CA PRO A 62 4.34 2.66 9.50
C PRO A 62 5.23 1.80 10.40
N VAL A 63 4.64 0.98 11.28
CA VAL A 63 5.40 0.04 12.14
C VAL A 63 6.01 -1.10 11.30
N LEU A 64 5.32 -1.53 10.24
CA LEU A 64 5.89 -2.48 9.29
C LEU A 64 7.07 -1.87 8.52
N ALA A 65 6.99 -0.59 8.15
CA ALA A 65 8.10 0.12 7.52
C ALA A 65 9.35 0.11 8.42
N ASP A 66 9.18 0.42 9.70
CA ASP A 66 10.30 0.43 10.66
C ASP A 66 10.89 -0.97 10.87
N ALA A 67 10.05 -2.01 10.91
CA ALA A 67 10.51 -3.40 11.00
C ALA A 67 11.30 -3.84 9.75
N LEU A 68 10.86 -3.43 8.56
CA LEU A 68 11.56 -3.70 7.31
C LEU A 68 12.90 -2.95 7.25
N GLU A 69 12.91 -1.66 7.60
CA GLU A 69 14.11 -0.82 7.62
C GLU A 69 15.14 -1.37 8.62
N ALA A 70 14.71 -1.79 9.81
CA ALA A 70 15.57 -2.48 10.79
C ALA A 70 16.11 -3.83 10.28
N SER A 71 15.43 -4.45 9.32
CA SER A 71 15.87 -5.68 8.63
C SER A 71 16.76 -5.39 7.41
N GLY A 72 17.15 -4.13 7.19
CA GLY A 72 18.01 -3.71 6.07
C GLY A 72 17.27 -3.34 4.79
N CYS A 73 15.94 -3.17 4.82
CA CYS A 73 15.19 -2.64 3.69
C CYS A 73 15.55 -1.18 3.45
N ASP A 74 16.09 -0.89 2.27
CA ASP A 74 16.46 0.45 1.82
C ASP A 74 15.63 0.93 0.61
N ASP A 75 14.68 0.13 0.13
CA ASP A 75 13.83 0.51 -1.00
C ASP A 75 12.88 1.67 -0.60
N PRO A 76 13.06 2.87 -1.18
CA PRO A 76 12.29 4.03 -0.78
C PRO A 76 10.82 3.93 -1.17
N SER A 77 10.46 3.12 -2.18
CA SER A 77 9.08 2.97 -2.63
C SER A 77 8.27 2.15 -1.64
N ILE A 78 8.85 1.06 -1.11
CA ILE A 78 8.22 0.25 -0.04
C ILE A 78 8.04 1.10 1.21
N LEU A 79 9.12 1.72 1.69
CA LEU A 79 9.11 2.47 2.94
C LEU A 79 8.16 3.67 2.86
N ALA A 80 8.19 4.42 1.76
CA ALA A 80 7.29 5.56 1.57
C ALA A 80 5.83 5.14 1.44
N HIS A 81 5.53 3.99 0.82
CA HIS A 81 4.17 3.48 0.72
C HIS A 81 3.63 3.05 2.08
N CYS A 82 4.39 2.29 2.87
CA CYS A 82 3.99 1.89 4.22
C CYS A 82 3.82 3.09 5.17
N ARG A 83 4.61 4.15 4.97
CA ARG A 83 4.51 5.40 5.75
C ARG A 83 3.48 6.38 5.17
N SER A 84 2.83 6.03 4.06
CA SER A 84 1.86 6.92 3.44
C SER A 84 0.61 7.02 4.31
N GLY A 85 0.04 8.22 4.43
CA GLY A 85 -1.28 8.40 5.04
C GLY A 85 -2.43 8.06 4.07
N ALA A 86 -2.14 7.46 2.92
CA ALA A 86 -3.16 7.09 1.95
C ALA A 86 -3.96 5.87 2.46
N PRO A 87 -5.24 5.75 2.08
CA PRO A 87 -6.00 4.54 2.35
C PRO A 87 -5.30 3.30 1.81
N HIS A 88 -5.28 2.26 2.64
CA HIS A 88 -4.78 0.93 2.32
C HIS A 88 -5.91 -0.09 2.43
N VAL A 89 -5.90 -1.08 1.56
CA VAL A 89 -6.92 -2.14 1.49
C VAL A 89 -6.28 -3.52 1.44
N ARG A 90 -7.11 -4.58 1.52
CA ARG A 90 -6.63 -5.93 1.23
C ARG A 90 -6.15 -5.98 -0.21
N GLY A 91 -4.94 -6.48 -0.41
CA GLY A 91 -4.23 -6.37 -1.68
C GLY A 91 -3.13 -5.31 -1.66
N CYS A 92 -2.96 -4.57 -0.55
CA CYS A 92 -1.85 -3.63 -0.37
C CYS A 92 -0.53 -4.28 -0.79
N TRP A 93 0.08 -3.73 -1.83
CA TRP A 93 1.16 -4.40 -2.54
C TRP A 93 2.40 -4.61 -1.68
N ALA A 94 2.67 -3.72 -0.72
CA ALA A 94 3.81 -3.86 0.18
C ALA A 94 3.60 -4.99 1.20
N VAL A 95 2.38 -5.16 1.72
CA VAL A 95 2.03 -6.28 2.61
C VAL A 95 2.09 -7.60 1.85
N ASP A 96 1.52 -7.65 0.65
CA ASP A 96 1.50 -8.87 -0.16
C ASP A 96 2.90 -9.30 -0.60
N LEU A 97 3.83 -8.36 -0.81
CA LEU A 97 5.25 -8.69 -1.03
C LEU A 97 5.88 -9.38 0.19
N VAL A 98 5.67 -8.82 1.39
CA VAL A 98 6.19 -9.42 2.64
C VAL A 98 5.59 -10.81 2.88
N LEU A 99 4.34 -11.03 2.48
CA LEU A 99 3.65 -12.31 2.62
C LEU A 99 3.88 -13.28 1.45
N GLY A 100 4.65 -12.91 0.42
CA GLY A 100 4.91 -13.74 -0.75
C GLY A 100 3.67 -14.06 -1.58
N ARG A 101 2.71 -13.13 -1.68
CA ARG A 101 1.40 -13.33 -2.35
C ARG A 101 1.30 -12.65 -3.72
N ARG A 102 2.43 -12.28 -4.32
CA ARG A 102 2.50 -11.49 -5.54
C ARG A 102 3.34 -12.14 -6.63
#